data_AF-A0A7W6WLM9-F1
#
_entry.id   AF-A0A7W6WLM9-F1
#
_cell.length_a   1.000
_cell.length_b   1.000
_cell.length_c   1.000
_cell.angle_alpha   90.00
_cell.angle_beta   90.00
_cell.angle_gamma   90.00
#
_symmetry.space_group_name_H-M   'P 1'
#
loop_
_entity.id
_entity.type
_entity.pdbx_description
1 polymer ?
#
loop_
_entity_poly.entity_id
_entity_poly.type
_entity_poly.pdbx_seq_one_letter_code
_entity_poly.pdbx_strand_id
1 'polypeptide(L)' 'MEEMVVKDRRRLLLKHFGEVKDPRDRAEVMYPMPQVLFLGMCASIAGCDDYDEIADWGVHHLDFIRN' A
#
# COMPACT_ATOMS: atom_id res chain seq x y z
N MET A 1 -14.72 -6.93 -24.82
CA MET A 1 -13.96 -7.19 -23.58
C MET A 1 -14.44 -6.12 -22.61
N GLU A 2 -15.41 -6.45 -21.76
CA GLU A 2 -15.96 -5.47 -20.82
C GLU A 2 -14.85 -5.07 -19.85
N GLU A 3 -14.42 -3.80 -19.92
CA GLU A 3 -13.68 -3.19 -18.84
C GLU A 3 -14.58 -3.19 -17.61
N MET A 4 -14.41 -4.22 -16.78
CA MET A 4 -14.95 -4.21 -15.43
C MET A 4 -14.30 -3.04 -14.70
N VAL A 5 -14.99 -1.91 -14.66
CA VAL A 5 -14.65 -0.82 -13.75
C VAL A 5 -14.85 -1.37 -12.34
N VAL A 6 -13.79 -1.94 -11.80
CA VAL A 6 -13.75 -2.39 -10.41
C VAL A 6 -14.03 -1.16 -9.56
N LYS A 7 -15.24 -1.08 -9.02
CA LYS A 7 -15.76 0.04 -8.24
C LYS A 7 -14.94 0.34 -6.98
N ASP A 8 -14.01 -0.55 -6.62
CA ASP A 8 -13.17 -0.46 -5.43
C ASP A 8 -11.80 -1.14 -5.64
N ARG A 9 -10.99 -0.59 -6.56
CA ARG A 9 -9.66 -1.12 -6.90
C ARG A 9 -8.75 -1.21 -5.68
N ARG A 10 -8.83 -0.23 -4.78
CA ARG A 10 -8.02 -0.19 -3.55
C ARG A 10 -8.33 -1.36 -2.64
N ARG A 11 -9.62 -1.65 -2.37
CA ARG A 11 -9.98 -2.81 -1.53
C ARG A 11 -9.53 -4.12 -2.15
N LEU A 12 -9.59 -4.26 -3.48
CA LEU A 12 -9.06 -5.46 -4.15
C LEU A 12 -7.55 -5.59 -3.98
N LEU A 13 -6.79 -4.50 -4.15
CA LEU A 13 -5.34 -4.49 -3.97
C LEU A 13 -4.96 -4.83 -2.52
N LEU A 14 -5.61 -4.20 -1.54
CA LEU A 14 -5.38 -4.50 -0.11
C LEU A 14 -5.74 -5.95 0.23
N LYS A 15 -6.81 -6.49 -0.37
CA LYS A 15 -7.16 -7.91 -0.21
C LYS A 15 -6.05 -8.81 -0.76
N HIS A 16 -5.55 -8.53 -1.95
CA HIS A 16 -4.49 -9.31 -2.58
C HIS A 16 -3.17 -9.22 -1.80
N PHE A 17 -2.79 -8.03 -1.34
CA PHE A 17 -1.63 -7.88 -0.47
C PHE A 17 -1.79 -8.57 0.90
N GLY A 18 -3.03 -8.75 1.35
CA GLY A 18 -3.36 -9.56 2.54
C GLY A 18 -2.98 -11.03 2.43
N GLU A 19 -2.76 -11.54 1.22
CA GLU A 19 -2.28 -12.91 0.98
C GLU A 19 -0.77 -13.06 1.25
N VAL A 20 -0.03 -11.94 1.31
CA VAL A 20 1.39 -11.92 1.64
C VAL A 20 1.56 -12.17 3.15
N LYS A 21 2.29 -13.24 3.49
CA LYS A 21 2.63 -13.55 4.88
C LYS A 21 3.50 -12.43 5.45
N ASP A 22 3.05 -11.83 6.55
CA ASP A 22 3.83 -10.85 7.32
C ASP A 22 4.81 -11.59 8.25
N PRO A 23 6.13 -11.49 8.05
CA PRO A 23 7.12 -12.13 8.90
C PRO A 23 7.43 -11.33 10.19
N ARG A 24 6.90 -10.09 10.32
CA ARG A 24 7.17 -9.21 11.45
C ARG A 24 6.48 -9.71 12.72
N ASP A 25 7.07 -9.43 13.87
CA ASP A 25 6.42 -9.71 15.17
C ASP A 25 5.19 -8.80 15.32
N ARG A 26 4.02 -9.40 15.52
CA ARG A 26 2.74 -8.69 15.64
C ARG A 26 2.73 -7.67 16.77
N ALA A 27 3.51 -7.87 17.83
CA ALA A 27 3.61 -6.92 18.94
C ALA A 27 4.30 -5.61 18.53
N GLU A 28 5.15 -5.65 17.51
CA GLU A 28 5.95 -4.53 17.01
C GLU A 28 5.33 -3.88 15.74
N VAL A 29 4.18 -4.38 15.27
CA VAL A 29 3.54 -3.88 14.05
C VAL A 29 2.63 -2.69 14.35
N MET A 30 3.08 -1.49 13.96
CA MET A 30 2.23 -0.29 13.98
C MET A 30 1.25 -0.22 12.79
N TYR A 31 1.66 -0.74 11.62
CA TYR A 31 0.86 -0.73 10.39
C TYR A 31 0.80 -2.11 9.71
N PRO A 32 -0.39 -2.59 9.32
CA PRO A 32 -0.56 -3.90 8.72
C PRO A 32 0.16 -4.02 7.37
N MET A 33 0.70 -5.21 7.07
CA MET A 33 1.50 -5.48 5.85
C MET A 33 0.82 -5.01 4.55
N PRO A 34 -0.49 -5.19 4.34
CA PRO A 34 -1.14 -4.75 3.10
C PRO A 34 -1.05 -3.25 2.86
N GLN A 35 -1.07 -2.43 3.91
CA GLN A 35 -0.95 -0.98 3.78
C GLN A 35 0.49 -0.58 3.44
N VAL A 36 1.48 -1.24 4.04
CA VAL A 36 2.90 -1.01 3.73
C VAL A 36 3.20 -1.38 2.27
N LEU A 37 2.70 -2.52 1.80
CA LEU A 37 2.84 -2.95 0.40
C LEU A 37 2.10 -2.03 -0.58
N PHE A 38 0.90 -1.56 -0.19
CA PHE A 38 0.16 -0.60 -0.99
C PHE A 38 0.91 0.74 -1.13
N LEU A 39 1.44 1.27 -0.02
CA LEU A 39 2.30 2.47 -0.03
C LEU A 39 3.52 2.26 -0.93
N GLY A 40 4.27 1.17 -0.73
CA GLY A 40 5.47 0.87 -1.51
C GLY A 40 5.21 0.81 -3.00
N MET A 41 4.15 0.09 -3.42
CA MET A 41 3.74 0.04 -4.83
C MET A 41 3.40 1.43 -5.39
N CYS A 42 2.59 2.22 -4.67
CA CYS A 42 2.21 3.55 -5.14
C CYS A 42 3.41 4.48 -5.27
N ALA A 43 4.31 4.47 -4.29
CA ALA A 43 5.53 5.26 -4.31
C ALA A 43 6.50 4.81 -5.43
N SER A 44 6.66 3.50 -5.64
CA SER A 44 7.45 2.98 -6.77
C SER A 44 6.88 3.40 -8.14
N ILE A 45 5.56 3.42 -8.30
CA ILE A 45 4.91 3.95 -9.52
C ILE A 45 5.15 5.46 -9.67
N ALA A 46 5.22 6.18 -8.55
CA ALA A 46 5.53 7.61 -8.52
C ALA A 46 7.02 7.93 -8.74
N GLY A 47 7.88 6.91 -8.86
CA GLY A 47 9.31 7.06 -9.10
C GLY A 47 10.13 7.32 -7.83
N CYS A 48 9.62 6.95 -6.65
CA CYS A 48 10.41 6.93 -5.42
C CYS A 48 11.32 5.69 -5.40
N ASP A 49 12.63 5.92 -5.26
CA ASP A 49 13.65 4.89 -5.42
C ASP A 49 14.26 4.41 -4.09
N ASP A 50 14.01 5.13 -2.98
CA ASP A 50 14.46 4.74 -1.64
C ASP A 50 13.39 4.87 -0.54
N TYR A 51 13.72 4.43 0.67
CA TYR A 51 12.78 4.42 1.79
C TYR A 51 12.41 5.81 2.31
N ASP A 52 13.32 6.77 2.21
CA ASP A 52 13.07 8.14 2.67
C ASP A 52 12.10 8.82 1.70
N GLU A 53 12.31 8.66 0.40
CA GLU A 53 11.39 9.14 -0.64
C GLU A 53 10.00 8.48 -0.53
N ILE A 54 9.94 7.18 -0.26
CA ILE A 54 8.66 6.46 -0.03
C ILE A 54 7.95 7.03 1.21
N ALA A 55 8.67 7.27 2.30
CA ALA A 55 8.10 7.81 3.53
C ALA A 55 7.56 9.23 3.32
N ASP A 56 8.33 10.10 2.68
CA ASP A 56 7.95 11.47 2.36
C ASP A 56 6.75 11.51 1.41
N TRP A 57 6.73 10.64 0.39
CA TRP A 57 5.58 10.50 -0.50
C TRP A 57 4.33 10.07 0.28
N GLY A 58 4.48 9.13 1.21
CA GLY A 58 3.40 8.65 2.07
C GLY A 58 2.81 9.73 2.98
N VAL A 59 3.66 10.60 3.53
CA VAL A 59 3.21 11.74 4.36
C VAL A 59 2.41 12.74 3.52
N HIS A 60 2.88 13.05 2.30
CA HIS A 60 2.16 13.96 1.40
C HIS A 60 0.82 13.41 0.90
N HIS A 61 0.64 12.08 0.88
CA HIS A 61 -0.56 11.41 0.35
C HIS A 61 -1.33 10.63 1.43
N LEU A 62 -1.21 11.03 2.69
CA LEU A 62 -1.74 10.30 3.84
C LEU A 62 -3.24 10.01 3.74
N ASP A 63 -4.03 10.98 3.30
CA ASP A 63 -5.47 10.84 3.12
C ASP A 63 -5.81 9.79 2.06
N PHE A 64 -5.03 9.72 0.98
CA PHE A 64 -5.23 8.71 -0.05
C PHE A 64 -4.93 7.30 0.46
N ILE A 65 -3.92 7.16 1.32
CA ILE A 65 -3.46 5.87 1.87
C ILE A 65 -4.37 5.37 3.00
N ARG A 66 -4.89 6.26 3.84
CA ARG A 66 -5.66 5.89 5.06
C ARG A 66 -7.16 5.76 4.87
N ASN A 67 -7.73 6.32 3.80
CA ASN A 67 -9.17 6.24 3.52
C ASN A 67 -9.63 4.87 3.03
#